data_AF-A0A150HAR1-F1
#
_entry.id   AF-A0A150HAR1-F1
#
_cell.length_a   1.000
_cell.length_b   1.000
_cell.length_c   1.000
_cell.angle_alpha   90.00
_cell.angle_beta   90.00
_cell.angle_gamma   90.00
#
_symmetry.space_group_name_H-M   'P 1'
#
loop_
_entity.id
_entity.type
_entity.pdbx_description
1 polymer ?
#
loop_
_entity_poly.entity_id
_entity_poly.type
_entity_poly.pdbx_seq_one_letter_code
_entity_poly.pdbx_strand_id
1 'polypeptide(L)'
;MNSNPYDNNPYGSGPGGGPYGSGPGGQPSYGGSSPFGDSSQFGGQPGNGDNPFDNSPYAHNPFGAGAPSAPQRRKITEKDYRGTGQKPPLSQPLYGAGPVTAYTRFWKKFARFKGYASLSEYWWPQLINTLICFVLFVPSIVAVIMADIEAQRTFEATGYEVEPDVPALAIIGTLVSFLFLLVAAVPTLSSGWRRIQDAGMHGALIFLAFIPYLGGLINIVLCILPTKLTARQPGRDDLTGD
;
A
#
# COMPACT_ATOMS: atom_id res chain seq x y z
N MET A 1 17.48 -80.88 35.45
CA MET A 1 18.80 -80.34 35.06
C MET A 1 18.88 -78.90 35.54
N ASN A 2 19.92 -78.63 36.32
CA ASN A 2 20.46 -77.35 36.75
C ASN A 2 19.64 -76.40 37.63
N SER A 3 20.41 -75.70 38.45
CA SER A 3 20.12 -75.26 39.81
C SER A 3 20.55 -73.81 39.99
N ASN A 4 19.84 -73.10 40.87
CA ASN A 4 20.36 -72.08 41.78
C ASN A 4 20.62 -70.64 41.22
N PRO A 5 20.75 -69.60 42.09
CA PRO A 5 19.64 -68.75 42.55
C PRO A 5 20.06 -67.26 42.77
N TYR A 6 19.39 -66.53 43.69
CA TYR A 6 19.70 -65.19 44.26
C TYR A 6 19.30 -63.97 43.41
N ASP A 7 18.90 -62.82 43.96
CA ASP A 7 18.25 -62.42 45.22
C ASP A 7 17.98 -60.91 45.08
N ASN A 8 17.17 -60.36 46.00
CA ASN A 8 17.21 -58.95 46.45
C ASN A 8 16.54 -57.87 45.59
N ASN A 9 15.23 -57.76 45.83
CA ASN A 9 14.59 -56.48 46.11
C ASN A 9 14.97 -56.01 47.53
N PRO A 10 15.18 -54.71 47.80
CA PRO A 10 14.88 -54.24 49.15
C PRO A 10 14.16 -52.88 49.19
N TYR A 11 13.12 -52.82 50.04
CA TYR A 11 12.32 -51.67 50.49
C TYR A 11 11.32 -51.08 49.45
N GLY A 12 10.00 -51.21 49.57
CA GLY A 12 9.14 -51.54 50.71
C GLY A 12 8.74 -50.29 51.50
N SER A 13 7.53 -49.77 51.26
CA SER A 13 6.54 -49.31 52.27
C SER A 13 5.48 -48.38 51.65
N GLY A 14 4.25 -48.89 51.50
CA GLY A 14 3.05 -48.09 51.77
C GLY A 14 2.91 -47.91 53.30
N PRO A 15 2.00 -47.07 53.83
CA PRO A 15 0.56 -47.34 53.65
C PRO A 15 -0.39 -46.10 53.71
N GLY A 16 -1.62 -46.30 53.22
CA GLY A 16 -2.86 -46.03 53.99
C GLY A 16 -3.33 -44.59 54.29
N GLY A 17 -4.63 -44.36 54.03
CA GLY A 17 -5.51 -43.72 55.02
C GLY A 17 -6.15 -42.37 54.66
N GLY A 18 -7.43 -42.42 54.26
CA GLY A 18 -8.55 -41.67 54.88
C GLY A 18 -8.65 -40.12 54.81
N PRO A 19 -9.83 -39.54 55.11
CA PRO A 19 -10.32 -38.27 54.55
C PRO A 19 -10.45 -37.10 55.57
N TYR A 20 -10.83 -35.91 55.05
CA TYR A 20 -11.32 -34.67 55.72
C TYR A 20 -10.31 -33.59 56.17
N GLY A 21 -10.52 -32.35 55.71
CA GLY A 21 -10.53 -31.15 56.58
C GLY A 21 -9.49 -30.02 56.38
N SER A 22 -10.01 -28.78 56.19
CA SER A 22 -9.48 -27.43 56.50
C SER A 22 -8.63 -26.63 55.47
N GLY A 23 -9.10 -25.41 55.13
CA GLY A 23 -8.52 -24.40 54.18
C GLY A 23 -7.46 -23.46 54.81
N PRO A 24 -7.30 -22.16 54.41
CA PRO A 24 -7.96 -21.34 53.36
C PRO A 24 -6.99 -20.63 52.37
N GLY A 25 -7.48 -20.05 51.26
CA GLY A 25 -6.71 -19.07 50.48
C GLY A 25 -7.23 -18.70 49.07
N GLY A 26 -7.80 -17.50 48.94
CA GLY A 26 -7.64 -16.57 47.79
C GLY A 26 -8.36 -16.84 46.45
N GLN A 27 -9.51 -16.19 46.22
CA GLN A 27 -10.09 -15.95 44.89
C GLN A 27 -9.48 -14.70 44.23
N PRO A 28 -9.55 -14.59 42.89
CA PRO A 28 -9.96 -13.31 42.29
C PRO A 28 -11.15 -13.43 41.34
N SER A 29 -12.09 -12.51 41.52
CA SER A 29 -13.31 -12.28 40.75
C SER A 29 -13.03 -11.37 39.55
N TYR A 30 -13.60 -11.71 38.39
CA TYR A 30 -13.59 -10.91 37.15
C TYR A 30 -14.78 -9.93 37.13
N GLY A 31 -14.51 -8.67 36.80
CA GLY A 31 -15.54 -7.69 36.42
C GLY A 31 -15.13 -6.25 36.73
N GLY A 32 -15.19 -5.35 35.74
CA GLY A 32 -15.08 -3.91 35.99
C GLY A 32 -14.73 -3.07 34.76
N SER A 33 -15.59 -2.11 34.46
CA SER A 33 -15.67 -1.21 33.31
C SER A 33 -14.70 -0.01 33.31
N SER A 34 -14.58 0.65 32.14
CA SER A 34 -13.78 1.85 31.77
C SER A 34 -13.85 3.04 32.74
N PRO A 35 -12.93 4.03 32.63
CA PRO A 35 -13.34 5.30 32.02
C PRO A 35 -12.25 6.06 31.21
N PHE A 36 -12.74 7.01 30.40
CA PHE A 36 -11.99 8.04 29.68
C PHE A 36 -11.04 8.85 30.57
N GLY A 37 -9.87 9.20 30.04
CA GLY A 37 -8.92 10.16 30.61
C GLY A 37 -8.16 10.90 29.52
N ASP A 38 -8.50 12.17 29.35
CA ASP A 38 -7.86 13.18 28.51
C ASP A 38 -6.63 13.76 29.22
N SER A 39 -5.53 13.99 28.50
CA SER A 39 -4.57 15.06 28.83
C SER A 39 -3.66 15.34 27.63
N SER A 40 -3.94 16.46 26.99
CA SER A 40 -3.05 17.22 26.12
C SER A 40 -1.74 17.60 26.82
N GLN A 41 -0.58 17.37 26.18
CA GLN A 41 0.61 18.17 26.44
C GLN A 41 1.37 18.46 25.14
N PHE A 42 1.49 19.75 24.87
CA PHE A 42 2.11 20.41 23.73
C PHE A 42 3.63 20.48 23.93
N GLY A 43 4.39 20.42 22.82
CA GLY A 43 5.65 21.17 22.68
C GLY A 43 6.94 20.35 22.74
N GLY A 44 7.80 20.56 21.74
CA GLY A 44 9.23 20.25 21.84
C GLY A 44 9.80 19.54 20.62
N GLN A 45 9.99 20.28 19.53
CA GLN A 45 11.12 20.01 18.64
C GLN A 45 12.37 20.59 19.32
N PRO A 46 13.45 19.80 19.47
CA PRO A 46 14.76 20.41 19.36
C PRO A 46 15.72 19.57 18.50
N GLY A 47 16.54 20.29 17.73
CA GLY A 47 17.88 19.82 17.39
C GLY A 47 18.03 19.10 16.06
N ASN A 48 18.44 19.85 15.04
CA ASN A 48 19.42 19.35 14.09
C ASN A 48 20.65 18.85 14.86
N GLY A 49 21.08 17.62 14.60
CA GLY A 49 22.31 17.05 15.10
C GLY A 49 22.62 15.79 14.30
N ASP A 50 23.64 15.89 13.45
CA ASP A 50 24.16 14.84 12.59
C ASP A 50 24.44 13.53 13.34
N ASN A 51 24.14 12.38 12.73
CA ASN A 51 24.91 11.15 12.95
C ASN A 51 24.94 10.33 11.65
N PRO A 52 26.08 10.29 10.92
CA PRO A 52 26.16 9.78 9.54
C PRO A 52 26.32 8.27 9.39
N PHE A 53 26.34 7.47 10.46
CA PHE A 53 26.50 6.02 10.37
C PHE A 53 25.79 5.34 11.54
N ASP A 54 24.62 4.77 11.28
CA ASP A 54 24.21 3.53 11.95
C ASP A 54 23.87 2.53 10.84
N ASN A 55 24.95 1.95 10.30
CA ASN A 55 25.00 1.20 9.05
C ASN A 55 24.95 -0.30 9.38
N SER A 56 23.96 -1.02 8.82
CA SER A 56 23.82 -2.46 8.42
C SER A 56 24.92 -3.51 8.81
N PRO A 57 24.74 -4.86 8.68
CA PRO A 57 23.57 -5.74 8.49
C PRO A 57 23.57 -7.02 9.39
N TYR A 58 24.41 -7.16 10.42
CA TYR A 58 24.39 -8.30 11.36
C TYR A 58 24.49 -7.78 12.80
N ALA A 59 23.35 -7.70 13.49
CA ALA A 59 23.34 -7.41 14.92
C ALA A 59 23.99 -8.57 15.68
N HIS A 60 25.27 -8.43 16.04
CA HIS A 60 25.94 -9.32 16.99
C HIS A 60 26.37 -8.50 18.20
N ASN A 61 25.55 -8.50 19.25
CA ASN A 61 25.95 -8.06 20.58
C ASN A 61 26.20 -9.31 21.44
N PRO A 62 27.43 -9.57 21.93
CA PRO A 62 27.71 -10.75 22.74
C PRO A 62 27.34 -10.58 24.22
N PHE A 63 26.99 -9.39 24.70
CA PHE A 63 26.53 -9.20 26.09
C PHE A 63 25.54 -8.03 26.20
N GLY A 64 24.36 -8.29 26.75
CA GLY A 64 23.42 -7.25 27.19
C GLY A 64 22.00 -7.38 26.60
N ALA A 65 21.05 -7.80 27.42
CA ALA A 65 19.63 -7.94 27.10
C ALA A 65 18.99 -6.56 26.83
N GLY A 66 18.87 -6.20 25.54
CA GLY A 66 18.05 -5.09 25.06
C GLY A 66 16.70 -5.61 24.59
N ALA A 67 15.61 -4.98 25.04
CA ALA A 67 14.25 -5.27 24.63
C ALA A 67 14.11 -5.35 23.09
N PRO A 68 13.25 -6.21 22.54
CA PRO A 68 13.01 -6.27 21.10
C PRO A 68 12.47 -4.93 20.64
N SER A 69 13.30 -4.17 19.92
CA SER A 69 12.89 -2.95 19.24
C SER A 69 11.75 -3.30 18.30
N ALA A 70 10.55 -2.80 18.61
CA ALA A 70 9.41 -2.89 17.71
C ALA A 70 9.86 -2.37 16.33
N PRO A 71 9.54 -3.06 15.22
CA PRO A 71 9.95 -2.63 13.89
C PRO A 71 9.44 -1.22 13.64
N GLN A 72 10.36 -0.25 13.63
CA GLN A 72 10.06 1.15 13.46
C GLN A 72 9.41 1.33 12.08
N ARG A 73 8.10 1.60 12.06
CA ARG A 73 7.34 1.88 10.83
C ARG A 73 7.69 3.26 10.29
N ARG A 74 8.95 3.48 9.89
CA ARG A 74 9.42 4.76 9.35
C ARG A 74 9.15 4.83 7.84
N LYS A 75 8.77 6.01 7.35
CA LYS A 75 8.68 6.29 5.91
C LYS A 75 10.10 6.38 5.35
N ILE A 76 10.52 5.40 4.56
CA ILE A 76 11.83 5.43 3.89
C ILE A 76 11.70 6.21 2.58
N THR A 77 12.48 7.27 2.43
CA THR A 77 12.44 8.15 1.27
C THR A 77 13.49 7.80 0.23
N GLU A 78 13.32 8.27 -1.01
CA GLU A 78 14.33 8.09 -2.06
C GLU A 78 15.70 8.70 -1.68
N LYS A 79 15.70 9.79 -0.91
CA LYS A 79 16.94 10.40 -0.40
C LYS A 79 17.69 9.46 0.56
N ASP A 80 16.97 8.71 1.38
CA ASP A 80 17.56 7.76 2.33
C ASP A 80 18.24 6.59 1.58
N TYR A 81 17.60 6.10 0.51
CA TYR A 81 18.21 5.08 -0.36
C TYR A 81 19.45 5.60 -1.10
N ARG A 82 19.41 6.84 -1.58
CA ARG A 82 20.58 7.48 -2.21
C ARG A 82 21.73 7.64 -1.21
N GLY A 83 21.46 7.96 0.05
CA GLY A 83 22.45 8.07 1.12
C GLY A 83 23.09 6.73 1.53
N THR A 84 22.36 5.63 1.39
CA THR A 84 22.85 4.27 1.70
C THR A 84 23.49 3.55 0.51
N GLY A 85 23.41 4.12 -0.69
CA GLY A 85 23.90 3.50 -1.93
C GLY A 85 23.09 2.27 -2.37
N GLN A 86 21.97 1.97 -1.70
CA GLN A 86 21.11 0.83 -2.02
C GLN A 86 20.02 1.22 -3.01
N LYS A 87 19.68 0.30 -3.93
CA LYS A 87 18.55 0.49 -4.83
C LYS A 87 17.24 0.34 -4.05
N PRO A 88 16.27 1.27 -4.22
CA PRO A 88 14.97 1.14 -3.59
C PRO A 88 14.28 -0.19 -3.99
N PRO A 89 13.93 -1.07 -3.04
CA PRO A 89 13.31 -2.37 -3.34
C PRO A 89 11.89 -2.21 -3.88
N LEU A 90 11.50 -3.03 -4.86
CA LEU A 90 10.17 -2.93 -5.47
C LEU A 90 9.06 -3.39 -4.52
N SER A 91 9.35 -4.18 -3.51
CA SER A 91 8.36 -4.61 -2.52
C SER A 91 7.87 -3.48 -1.59
N GLN A 92 8.67 -2.43 -1.39
CA GLN A 92 8.37 -1.39 -0.40
C GLN A 92 7.85 -0.09 -1.04
N PRO A 93 6.95 0.64 -0.34
CA PRO A 93 6.52 1.97 -0.77
C PRO A 93 7.69 2.95 -0.68
N LEU A 94 7.94 3.69 -1.76
CA LEU A 94 9.00 4.71 -1.82
C LEU A 94 8.41 6.10 -1.65
N TYR A 95 8.70 6.73 -0.51
CA TYR A 95 8.19 8.06 -0.22
C TYR A 95 9.08 9.13 -0.88
N GLY A 96 8.47 10.16 -1.47
CA GLY A 96 9.21 11.24 -2.15
C GLY A 96 9.92 10.78 -3.41
N ALA A 97 9.37 9.78 -4.10
CA ALA A 97 9.91 9.30 -5.38
C ALA A 97 9.87 10.41 -6.45
N GLY A 98 10.92 10.51 -7.26
CA GLY A 98 10.93 11.35 -8.45
C GLY A 98 9.97 10.83 -9.54
N PRO A 99 9.58 11.67 -10.51
CA PRO A 99 8.60 11.34 -11.55
C PRO A 99 8.97 10.09 -12.36
N VAL A 100 10.22 10.02 -12.82
CA VAL A 100 10.72 8.91 -13.65
C VAL A 100 10.80 7.61 -12.85
N THR A 101 11.27 7.69 -11.60
CA THR A 101 11.38 6.55 -10.69
C THR A 101 10.00 5.97 -10.37
N ALA A 102 9.03 6.84 -10.05
CA ALA A 102 7.66 6.46 -9.77
C ALA A 102 6.99 5.82 -11.00
N TYR A 103 7.15 6.40 -12.19
CA TYR A 103 6.58 5.88 -13.43
C TYR A 103 7.17 4.51 -13.81
N THR A 104 8.49 4.33 -13.63
CA THR A 104 9.13 3.04 -13.85
C THR A 104 8.58 1.97 -12.89
N ARG A 105 8.39 2.32 -11.62
CA ARG A 105 7.81 1.43 -10.60
C ARG A 105 6.34 1.10 -10.87
N PHE A 106 5.58 2.05 -11.42
CA PHE A 106 4.19 1.85 -11.82
C PHE A 106 4.06 0.72 -12.85
N TRP A 107 4.85 0.79 -13.93
CA TRP A 107 4.86 -0.25 -14.96
C TRP A 107 5.43 -1.58 -14.45
N LYS A 108 6.47 -1.57 -13.61
CA LYS A 108 7.02 -2.82 -13.06
C LYS A 108 6.04 -3.54 -12.12
N LYS A 109 5.16 -2.78 -11.45
CA LYS A 109 4.16 -3.33 -10.52
C LYS A 109 2.74 -3.32 -11.11
N PHE A 110 2.62 -3.46 -12.43
CA PHE A 110 1.35 -3.23 -13.12
C PHE A 110 0.22 -4.18 -12.69
N ALA A 111 0.51 -5.44 -12.39
CA ALA A 111 -0.48 -6.43 -11.96
C ALA A 111 -0.37 -6.83 -10.47
N ARG A 112 0.34 -6.04 -9.65
CA ARG A 112 0.60 -6.37 -8.23
C ARG A 112 -0.36 -5.65 -7.28
N PHE A 113 -1.38 -6.36 -6.81
CA PHE A 113 -2.40 -5.86 -5.86
C PHE A 113 -2.03 -6.01 -4.38
N LYS A 114 -0.89 -6.64 -4.07
CA LYS A 114 -0.35 -6.75 -2.71
C LYS A 114 0.62 -5.61 -2.42
N GLY A 115 0.72 -5.24 -1.14
CA GLY A 115 1.61 -4.18 -0.67
C GLY A 115 0.98 -2.80 -0.62
N TYR A 116 1.85 -1.81 -0.42
CA TYR A 116 1.48 -0.41 -0.18
C TYR A 116 2.15 0.49 -1.23
N ALA A 117 1.50 1.62 -1.55
CA ALA A 117 2.03 2.61 -2.48
C ALA A 117 2.01 3.99 -1.83
N SER A 118 3.12 4.74 -1.93
CA SER A 118 3.19 6.08 -1.37
C SER A 118 2.39 7.10 -2.21
N LEU A 119 2.14 8.28 -1.64
CA LEU A 119 1.54 9.42 -2.35
C LEU A 119 2.27 9.76 -3.66
N SER A 120 3.60 9.90 -3.60
CA SER A 120 4.41 10.24 -4.78
C SER A 120 4.44 9.12 -5.81
N GLU A 121 4.41 7.85 -5.38
CA GLU A 121 4.37 6.71 -6.31
C GLU A 121 3.03 6.57 -7.02
N TYR A 122 1.94 7.07 -6.44
CA TYR A 122 0.63 7.08 -7.08
C TYR A 122 0.43 8.31 -7.98
N TRP A 123 0.72 9.51 -7.46
CA TRP A 123 0.38 10.76 -8.15
C TRP A 123 1.26 11.06 -9.37
N TRP A 124 2.56 10.71 -9.34
CA TRP A 124 3.42 10.95 -10.49
C TRP A 124 2.98 10.18 -11.74
N PRO A 125 2.73 8.85 -11.68
CA PRO A 125 2.19 8.12 -12.82
C PRO A 125 0.82 8.63 -13.25
N GLN A 126 -0.04 9.02 -12.30
CA GLN A 126 -1.36 9.57 -12.64
C GLN A 126 -1.24 10.86 -13.45
N LEU A 127 -0.35 11.78 -13.04
CA LEU A 127 -0.10 13.03 -13.78
C LEU A 127 0.51 12.78 -15.16
N ILE A 128 1.48 11.87 -15.27
CA ILE A 128 2.11 11.51 -16.55
C ILE A 128 1.07 10.88 -17.50
N ASN A 129 0.30 9.89 -17.04
CA ASN A 129 -0.75 9.26 -17.84
C ASN A 129 -1.81 10.29 -18.25
N THR A 130 -2.20 11.18 -17.34
CA THR A 130 -3.14 12.27 -17.63
C THR A 130 -2.60 13.17 -18.74
N LEU A 131 -1.33 13.59 -18.66
CA LEU A 131 -0.71 14.41 -19.70
C LEU A 131 -0.63 13.68 -21.06
N ILE A 132 -0.24 12.41 -21.07
CA ILE A 132 -0.22 11.58 -22.29
C ILE A 132 -1.62 11.52 -22.92
N CYS A 133 -2.65 11.25 -22.11
CA CYS A 133 -4.04 11.26 -22.58
C CYS A 133 -4.44 12.62 -23.13
N PHE A 134 -4.10 13.73 -22.47
CA PHE A 134 -4.40 15.07 -22.98
C PHE A 134 -3.77 15.32 -24.36
N VAL A 135 -2.49 14.97 -24.52
CA VAL A 135 -1.75 15.18 -25.78
C VAL A 135 -2.32 14.34 -26.92
N LEU A 136 -2.76 13.11 -26.67
CA LEU A 136 -3.30 12.23 -27.71
C LEU A 136 -4.78 12.51 -27.99
N PHE A 137 -5.57 12.76 -26.95
CA PHE A 137 -7.03 12.82 -27.03
C PHE A 137 -7.55 14.21 -27.43
N VAL A 138 -6.98 15.29 -26.89
CA VAL A 138 -7.50 16.65 -27.16
C VAL A 138 -7.42 17.01 -28.65
N PRO A 139 -6.28 16.84 -29.35
CA PRO A 139 -6.23 17.17 -30.78
C PRO A 139 -7.19 16.31 -31.60
N SER A 140 -7.35 15.04 -31.24
CA SER A 140 -8.26 14.10 -31.91
C SER A 140 -9.72 14.54 -31.75
N ILE A 141 -10.15 14.89 -30.54
CA ILE A 141 -11.50 15.40 -30.28
C ILE A 141 -11.74 16.75 -30.95
N VAL A 142 -10.77 17.67 -30.89
CA VAL A 142 -10.89 18.97 -31.56
C VAL A 142 -11.09 18.78 -33.05
N ALA A 143 -10.32 17.89 -33.70
CA ALA A 143 -10.47 17.63 -35.12
C ALA A 143 -11.84 17.04 -35.48
N VAL A 144 -12.38 16.13 -34.67
CA VAL A 144 -13.74 15.58 -34.86
C VAL A 144 -14.80 16.68 -34.70
N ILE A 145 -14.69 17.50 -33.66
CA ILE A 145 -15.62 18.62 -33.42
C ILE A 145 -15.56 19.64 -34.56
N MET A 146 -14.37 19.98 -35.05
CA MET A 146 -14.21 20.92 -36.15
C MET A 146 -14.81 20.39 -37.46
N ALA A 147 -14.67 19.09 -37.74
CA ALA A 147 -15.29 18.44 -38.89
C ALA A 147 -16.83 18.48 -38.81
N ASP A 148 -17.38 18.24 -37.61
CA ASP A 148 -18.83 18.31 -37.37
C ASP A 148 -19.37 19.74 -37.54
N ILE A 149 -18.68 20.72 -36.96
CA ILE A 149 -19.04 22.15 -37.11
C ILE A 149 -19.06 22.56 -38.59
N GLU A 150 -18.11 22.09 -39.40
CA GLU A 150 -18.07 22.43 -40.83
C GLU A 150 -19.21 21.77 -41.62
N ALA A 151 -19.54 20.51 -41.30
CA ALA A 151 -20.70 19.84 -41.89
C ALA A 151 -22.01 20.55 -41.53
N GLN A 152 -22.16 20.97 -40.26
CA GLN A 152 -23.32 21.75 -39.80
C GLN A 152 -23.44 23.10 -40.53
N ARG A 153 -22.33 23.82 -40.69
CA ARG A 153 -22.30 25.08 -41.45
C ARG A 153 -22.71 24.90 -42.90
N THR A 154 -22.30 23.79 -43.51
CA THR A 154 -22.66 23.48 -44.91
C THR A 154 -24.15 23.19 -45.03
N PHE A 155 -24.72 22.44 -44.07
CA PHE A 155 -26.16 22.20 -44.01
C PHE A 155 -26.95 23.50 -43.84
N GLU A 156 -26.54 24.39 -42.93
CA GLU A 156 -27.20 25.68 -42.72
C GLU A 156 -27.14 26.58 -43.97
N ALA A 157 -26.03 26.57 -44.71
CA ALA A 157 -25.84 27.40 -45.89
C ALA A 157 -26.55 26.86 -47.15
N THR A 158 -26.65 25.54 -47.30
CA THR A 158 -27.08 24.89 -48.56
C THR A 158 -28.36 24.07 -48.45
N GLY A 159 -28.78 23.70 -47.24
CA GLY A 159 -29.88 22.78 -46.98
C GLY A 159 -29.58 21.31 -47.32
N TYR A 160 -28.35 20.98 -47.72
CA TYR A 160 -27.93 19.61 -48.04
C TYR A 160 -27.15 19.00 -46.87
N GLU A 161 -27.49 17.76 -46.51
CA GLU A 161 -26.79 17.01 -45.46
C GLU A 161 -25.45 16.50 -45.99
N VAL A 162 -24.35 16.99 -45.40
CA VAL A 162 -22.99 16.55 -45.73
C VAL A 162 -22.45 15.74 -44.54
N GLU A 163 -21.78 14.62 -44.84
CA GLU A 163 -21.07 13.86 -43.80
C GLU A 163 -19.82 14.62 -43.32
N PRO A 164 -19.54 14.67 -42.02
CA PRO A 164 -18.32 15.28 -41.48
C PRO A 164 -17.05 14.63 -42.06
N ASP A 165 -16.20 15.42 -42.72
CA ASP A 165 -14.90 14.95 -43.20
C ASP A 165 -13.89 14.92 -42.04
N VAL A 166 -13.91 13.81 -41.29
CA VAL A 166 -13.00 13.60 -40.16
C VAL A 166 -11.63 13.18 -40.67
N PRO A 167 -10.55 13.93 -40.38
CA PRO A 167 -9.23 13.57 -40.85
C PRO A 167 -8.79 12.23 -40.25
N ALA A 168 -8.20 11.37 -41.08
CA ALA A 168 -7.76 10.02 -40.67
C ALA A 168 -6.86 10.03 -39.43
N LEU A 169 -6.04 11.08 -39.26
CA LEU A 169 -5.17 11.24 -38.08
C LEU A 169 -5.97 11.37 -36.78
N ALA A 170 -7.16 11.98 -36.79
CA ALA A 170 -8.01 12.11 -35.61
C ALA A 170 -8.63 10.75 -35.21
N ILE A 171 -9.00 9.93 -36.22
CA ILE A 171 -9.47 8.56 -35.99
C ILE A 171 -8.35 7.73 -35.38
N ILE A 172 -7.16 7.76 -35.99
CA ILE A 172 -5.96 7.05 -35.48
C ILE A 172 -5.62 7.51 -34.05
N GLY A 173 -5.60 8.82 -33.81
CA GLY A 173 -5.32 9.40 -32.49
C GLY A 173 -6.34 8.96 -31.43
N THR A 174 -7.62 8.88 -31.80
CA THR A 174 -8.67 8.35 -30.93
C THR A 174 -8.45 6.87 -30.60
N LEU A 175 -8.15 6.04 -31.60
CA LEU A 175 -7.87 4.61 -31.42
C LEU A 175 -6.63 4.37 -30.55
N VAL A 176 -5.55 5.11 -30.78
CA VAL A 176 -4.33 5.04 -29.98
C VAL A 176 -4.59 5.48 -28.54
N SER A 177 -5.36 6.55 -28.33
CA SER A 177 -5.76 7.01 -26.99
C SER A 177 -6.56 5.93 -26.26
N PHE A 178 -7.51 5.29 -26.95
CA PHE A 178 -8.32 4.21 -26.40
C PHE A 178 -7.46 3.01 -26.00
N LEU A 179 -6.53 2.58 -26.86
CA LEU A 179 -5.62 1.49 -26.56
C LEU A 179 -4.70 1.83 -25.37
N PHE A 180 -4.18 3.05 -25.31
CA PHE A 180 -3.37 3.50 -24.20
C PHE A 180 -4.15 3.44 -22.87
N LEU A 181 -5.41 3.88 -22.85
CA LEU A 181 -6.27 3.76 -21.67
C LEU A 181 -6.46 2.31 -21.24
N LEU A 182 -6.68 1.38 -22.17
CA LEU A 182 -6.82 -0.04 -21.85
C LEU A 182 -5.54 -0.62 -21.23
N VAL A 183 -4.37 -0.31 -21.80
CA VAL A 183 -3.08 -0.78 -21.29
C VAL A 183 -2.78 -0.17 -19.92
N ALA A 184 -3.09 1.11 -19.72
CA ALA A 184 -2.87 1.82 -18.47
C ALA A 184 -3.92 1.51 -17.38
N ALA A 185 -5.07 0.93 -17.74
CA ALA A 185 -6.17 0.67 -16.81
C ALA A 185 -5.74 -0.29 -15.68
N VAL A 186 -5.13 -1.42 -16.02
CA VAL A 186 -4.67 -2.42 -15.06
C VAL A 186 -3.68 -1.84 -14.04
N PRO A 187 -2.56 -1.20 -14.45
CA PRO A 187 -1.64 -0.59 -13.50
C PRO A 187 -2.26 0.55 -12.69
N THR A 188 -3.21 1.31 -13.24
CA THR A 188 -3.94 2.36 -12.50
C THR A 188 -4.81 1.78 -11.38
N LEU A 189 -5.52 0.69 -11.66
CA LEU A 189 -6.30 -0.03 -10.65
C LEU A 189 -5.38 -0.66 -9.58
N SER A 190 -4.27 -1.26 -10.00
CA SER A 190 -3.27 -1.85 -9.11
C SER A 190 -2.62 -0.82 -8.19
N SER A 191 -2.23 0.35 -8.70
CA SER A 191 -1.64 1.42 -7.88
C SER A 191 -2.68 2.05 -6.94
N GLY A 192 -3.91 2.29 -7.41
CA GLY A 192 -5.01 2.82 -6.60
C GLY A 192 -5.40 1.90 -5.46
N TRP A 193 -5.51 0.59 -5.72
CA TRP A 193 -5.78 -0.43 -4.70
C TRP A 193 -4.76 -0.37 -3.55
N ARG A 194 -3.46 -0.31 -3.87
CA ARG A 194 -2.37 -0.23 -2.88
C ARG A 194 -2.32 1.10 -2.15
N ARG A 195 -2.69 2.19 -2.84
CA ARG A 195 -2.72 3.53 -2.25
C ARG A 195 -3.82 3.67 -1.21
N ILE A 196 -5.00 3.13 -1.49
CA ILE A 196 -6.13 3.10 -0.55
C ILE A 196 -5.79 2.23 0.67
N GLN A 197 -5.08 1.12 0.47
CA GLN A 197 -4.56 0.31 1.58
C GLN A 197 -3.54 1.06 2.44
N ASP A 198 -2.71 1.91 1.83
CA ASP A 198 -1.74 2.76 2.54
C ASP A 198 -2.42 3.85 3.41
N ALA A 199 -3.62 4.28 3.03
CA ALA A 199 -4.48 5.13 3.86
C ALA A 199 -5.19 4.36 5.00
N GLY A 200 -4.99 3.04 5.11
CA GLY A 200 -5.57 2.17 6.14
C GLY A 200 -6.97 1.65 5.81
N MET A 201 -7.42 1.75 4.55
CA MET A 201 -8.75 1.31 4.11
C MET A 201 -8.69 0.03 3.27
N HIS A 202 -9.86 -0.54 2.94
CA HIS A 202 -9.94 -1.71 2.07
C HIS A 202 -9.65 -1.33 0.61
N GLY A 203 -8.73 -2.04 -0.05
CA GLY A 203 -8.33 -1.72 -1.44
C GLY A 203 -9.48 -1.75 -2.45
N ALA A 204 -10.53 -2.52 -2.18
CA ALA A 204 -11.73 -2.63 -3.02
C ALA A 204 -12.51 -1.32 -3.21
N LEU A 205 -12.26 -0.31 -2.38
CA LEU A 205 -12.84 1.03 -2.58
C LEU A 205 -12.40 1.66 -3.91
N ILE A 206 -11.33 1.16 -4.55
CA ILE A 206 -10.94 1.58 -5.91
C ILE A 206 -12.08 1.36 -6.93
N PHE A 207 -12.91 0.33 -6.74
CA PHE A 207 -14.02 0.02 -7.63
C PHE A 207 -15.18 1.02 -7.56
N LEU A 208 -15.19 1.90 -6.55
CA LEU A 208 -16.08 3.05 -6.56
C LEU A 208 -15.83 3.94 -7.77
N ALA A 209 -14.66 3.86 -8.42
CA ALA A 209 -14.34 4.60 -9.64
C ALA A 209 -15.30 4.30 -10.80
N PHE A 210 -15.97 3.14 -10.80
CA PHE A 210 -16.96 2.77 -11.80
C PHE A 210 -18.31 3.46 -11.61
N ILE A 211 -18.53 4.16 -10.48
CA ILE A 211 -19.70 4.99 -10.29
C ILE A 211 -19.51 6.28 -11.11
N PRO A 212 -20.37 6.57 -12.12
CA PRO A 212 -20.21 7.75 -12.94
C PRO A 212 -20.29 9.03 -12.10
N TYR A 213 -19.51 10.04 -12.49
CA TYR A 213 -19.36 11.35 -11.82
C TYR A 213 -18.74 11.31 -10.41
N LEU A 214 -19.41 10.66 -9.46
CA LEU A 214 -19.01 10.66 -8.05
C LEU A 214 -17.85 9.70 -7.77
N GLY A 215 -17.77 8.59 -8.49
CA GLY A 215 -16.79 7.54 -8.25
C GLY A 215 -15.34 7.98 -8.41
N GLY A 216 -15.07 8.76 -9.47
CA GLY A 216 -13.76 9.35 -9.71
C GLY A 216 -13.36 10.35 -8.61
N LEU A 217 -14.29 11.20 -8.19
CA LEU A 217 -14.05 12.19 -7.14
C LEU A 217 -13.76 11.53 -5.79
N ILE A 218 -14.53 10.51 -5.41
CA ILE A 218 -14.28 9.72 -4.21
C ILE A 218 -12.87 9.12 -4.26
N ASN A 219 -12.48 8.52 -5.36
CA ASN A 219 -11.13 7.93 -5.49
C ASN A 219 -10.01 8.95 -5.41
N ILE A 220 -10.18 10.13 -5.99
CA ILE A 220 -9.22 11.23 -5.85
C ILE A 220 -9.06 11.58 -4.37
N VAL A 221 -10.15 11.76 -3.63
CA VAL A 221 -10.11 12.08 -2.19
C VAL A 221 -9.43 10.98 -1.40
N LEU A 222 -9.81 9.71 -1.62
CA LEU A 222 -9.22 8.56 -0.91
C LEU A 222 -7.71 8.44 -1.18
N CYS A 223 -7.27 8.71 -2.41
CA CYS A 223 -5.87 8.63 -2.81
C CYS A 223 -5.01 9.83 -2.35
N ILE A 224 -5.60 10.90 -1.83
CA ILE A 224 -4.87 12.04 -1.22
C ILE A 224 -4.62 11.82 0.28
N LEU A 225 -5.44 11.00 0.95
CA LEU A 225 -5.40 10.84 2.42
C LEU A 225 -4.00 10.42 2.94
N PRO A 226 -3.49 11.05 4.02
CA PRO A 226 -2.14 10.76 4.51
C PRO A 226 -1.98 9.29 4.90
N THR A 227 -0.78 8.74 4.65
CA THR A 227 -0.43 7.37 5.02
C THR A 227 -0.56 7.12 6.51
N LYS A 228 -1.31 6.08 6.89
CA LYS A 228 -1.50 5.66 8.28
C LYS A 228 -0.58 4.49 8.62
N LEU A 229 0.62 4.81 9.09
CA LEU A 229 1.63 3.80 9.45
C LEU A 229 1.13 2.83 10.52
N THR A 230 0.33 3.30 11.48
CA THR A 230 -0.26 2.49 12.56
C THR A 230 -1.28 1.46 12.08
N ALA A 231 -1.93 1.70 10.93
CA ALA A 231 -2.90 0.78 10.32
C ALA A 231 -2.25 -0.27 9.39
N ARG A 232 -0.92 -0.22 9.18
CA ARG A 232 -0.19 -1.16 8.34
C ARG A 232 -0.27 -2.59 8.91
N GLN A 233 -0.76 -3.52 8.10
CA GLN A 233 -0.86 -4.94 8.43
C GLN A 233 0.32 -5.71 7.82
N PRO A 234 1.10 -6.47 8.62
CA PRO A 234 2.25 -7.25 8.14
C PRO A 234 1.88 -8.29 7.08
N GLY A 235 0.70 -8.91 7.18
CA GLY A 235 0.24 -9.94 6.23
C GLY A 235 -0.09 -9.42 4.81
N ARG A 236 -0.12 -8.09 4.63
CA ARG A 236 -0.32 -7.45 3.31
C ARG A 236 0.97 -6.92 2.71
N ASP A 237 2.07 -6.97 3.46
CA ASP A 237 3.37 -6.59 2.93
C ASP A 237 3.79 -7.57 1.83
N ASP A 238 4.36 -7.02 0.78
CA ASP A 238 4.92 -7.80 -0.31
C ASP A 238 6.28 -8.34 0.13
N LEU A 239 6.35 -9.62 0.48
CA LEU A 239 7.59 -10.28 0.91
C LEU A 239 8.43 -10.79 -0.27
N THR A 240 7.91 -10.70 -1.50
CA THR A 240 8.62 -11.05 -2.72
C THR A 240 9.60 -9.92 -3.05
N GLY A 241 10.84 -10.10 -2.59
CA GLY A 241 11.96 -9.19 -2.85
C GLY A 241 12.50 -9.38 -4.25
N ASP A 242 12.09 -8.50 -5.16
CA ASP A 242 12.67 -8.32 -6.50
C ASP A 242 13.36 -6.95 -6.60
#